data_AF-A0A934F9A1-F1
#
_entry.id   AF-A0A934F9A1-F1
#
_cell.length_a   1.000
_cell.length_b   1.000
_cell.length_c   1.000
_cell.angle_alpha   90.00
_cell.angle_beta   90.00
_cell.angle_gamma   90.00
#
_symmetry.space_group_name_H-M   'P 1'
#
loop_
_entity.id
_entity.type
_entity.pdbx_description
1 polymer ?
#
loop_
_entity_poly.entity_id
_entity_poly.type
_entity_poly.pdbx_seq_one_letter_code
_entity_poly.pdbx_strand_id
1 'polypeptide(L)'
;GYAYAVRWPIALLIVVFPAYVWSVWYLKKEYSAIPEKRDLRVRKWLLFLTLFLAGAIIIGDLVTLVYNFLGGDLTARFISKIAATFVVAGAVFGYYIAELKQNAGLAKIIGWVSVALVALSVVYGFFVAGSPFEARTRKFDQARISDLQNTQSQILDFWRQKERLPESLGELSDSISGYKAPLDPETSKSYEYIKGENASFELCAEFSLPSSGDGAASREFYYAYQDDNWEHEVGRQCFKRTIDPERYPPYEKVPLR
;
A
#
# COMPACT_ATOMS: atom_id res chain seq x y z
N GLY A 1 -3.78 -0.46 -6.28
CA GLY A 1 -4.25 -0.24 -4.89
C GLY A 1 -3.90 1.16 -4.39
N TYR A 2 -4.91 1.96 -4.03
CA TYR A 2 -4.76 3.34 -3.52
C TYR A 2 -3.68 3.52 -2.44
N ALA A 3 -3.43 2.49 -1.61
CA ALA A 3 -2.38 2.51 -0.61
C ALA A 3 -0.95 2.69 -1.21
N TYR A 4 -0.63 2.13 -2.38
CA TYR A 4 0.67 2.38 -3.02
C TYR A 4 0.78 3.84 -3.47
N ALA A 5 -0.31 4.38 -4.02
CA ALA A 5 -0.36 5.72 -4.59
C ALA A 5 -0.25 6.81 -3.51
N VAL A 6 -0.66 6.50 -2.28
CA VAL A 6 -0.66 7.43 -1.15
C VAL A 6 0.64 7.35 -0.32
N ARG A 7 1.31 6.19 -0.27
CA ARG A 7 2.56 6.00 0.50
C ARG A 7 3.70 6.91 0.04
N TRP A 8 3.93 7.01 -1.27
CA TRP A 8 5.06 7.76 -1.82
C TRP A 8 4.90 9.29 -1.60
N PRO A 9 3.72 9.89 -1.87
CA PRO A 9 3.47 11.29 -1.53
C PRO A 9 3.58 11.60 -0.03
N ILE A 10 3.05 10.73 0.86
CA ILE A 10 3.17 10.93 2.31
C ILE A 10 4.64 10.93 2.75
N ALA A 11 5.44 9.98 2.26
CA ALA A 11 6.87 9.92 2.58
C ALA A 11 7.61 11.21 2.14
N LEU A 12 7.29 11.71 0.93
CA LEU A 12 7.83 12.96 0.42
C LEU A 12 7.43 14.15 1.31
N LEU A 13 6.17 14.24 1.72
CA LEU A 13 5.69 15.30 2.61
C LEU A 13 6.36 15.25 4.00
N ILE A 14 6.56 14.06 4.57
CA ILE A 14 7.18 13.93 5.90
C ILE A 14 8.66 14.33 5.90
N VAL A 15 9.38 14.10 4.80
CA VAL A 15 10.83 14.34 4.74
C VAL A 15 11.17 15.67 4.06
N VAL A 16 10.65 15.90 2.86
CA VAL A 16 11.05 17.05 2.03
C VAL A 16 10.45 18.35 2.56
N PHE A 17 9.21 18.33 3.07
CA PHE A 17 8.56 19.56 3.54
C PHE A 17 9.25 20.16 4.78
N PRO A 18 9.57 19.42 5.86
CA PRO A 18 10.34 19.98 6.97
C PRO A 18 11.73 20.45 6.57
N ALA A 19 12.41 19.71 5.69
CA ALA A 19 13.72 20.12 5.16
C ALA A 19 13.63 21.44 4.38
N TYR A 20 12.58 21.63 3.58
CA TYR A 20 12.31 22.87 2.86
C TYR A 20 12.03 24.04 3.82
N VAL A 21 11.14 23.84 4.80
CA VAL A 21 10.82 24.86 5.81
C VAL A 21 12.06 25.27 6.60
N TRP A 22 12.88 24.29 7.00
CA TRP A 22 14.14 24.55 7.69
C TRP A 22 15.13 25.33 6.82
N SER A 23 15.25 24.96 5.54
CA SER A 23 16.10 25.68 4.57
C SER A 23 15.67 27.14 4.41
N VAL A 24 14.36 27.38 4.24
CA VAL A 24 13.81 28.74 4.12
C VAL A 24 14.01 29.55 5.41
N TRP A 25 13.81 28.93 6.57
CA TRP A 25 14.03 29.55 7.87
C TRP A 25 15.51 29.92 8.08
N TYR A 26 16.42 28.98 7.78
CA TYR A 26 17.87 29.17 7.88
C TYR A 26 18.34 30.31 6.97
N LEU A 27 17.92 30.28 5.70
CA LEU A 27 18.23 31.34 4.74
C LEU A 27 17.68 32.70 5.18
N LYS A 28 16.43 32.75 5.67
CA LYS A 28 15.83 34.00 6.17
C LYS A 28 16.61 34.59 7.35
N LYS A 29 17.10 33.75 8.26
CA LYS A 29 17.94 34.14 9.39
C LYS A 29 19.28 34.71 8.92
N GLU A 30 19.95 34.08 7.95
CA GLU A 30 21.20 34.61 7.38
C GLU A 30 20.98 35.93 6.61
N TYR A 31 19.91 36.05 5.83
CA TYR A 31 19.60 37.26 5.08
C TYR A 31 19.27 38.46 5.96
N SER A 32 18.74 38.26 7.18
CA SER A 32 18.54 39.36 8.14
C SER A 32 19.85 39.88 8.73
N ALA A 33 20.91 39.08 8.73
CA ALA A 33 22.21 39.46 9.28
C ALA A 33 23.12 40.16 8.26
N ILE A 34 22.99 39.85 6.96
CA ILE A 34 23.81 40.45 5.89
C ILE A 34 22.91 40.88 4.71
N PRO A 35 22.56 42.18 4.59
CA PRO A 35 21.64 42.66 3.56
C PRO A 35 22.15 42.50 2.12
N GLU A 36 23.47 42.45 1.89
CA GLU A 36 24.06 42.24 0.54
C GLU A 36 23.77 40.85 -0.05
N LYS A 37 23.55 39.83 0.78
CA LYS A 37 23.20 38.49 0.27
C LYS A 37 21.76 38.40 -0.27
N ARG A 38 20.90 39.40 0.01
CA ARG A 38 19.51 39.42 -0.53
C ARG A 38 19.46 39.56 -2.05
N ASP A 39 20.51 40.10 -2.68
CA ASP A 39 20.54 40.40 -4.11
C ASP A 39 21.30 39.36 -4.95
N LEU A 40 21.60 38.19 -4.38
CA LEU A 40 22.24 37.11 -5.09
C LEU A 40 21.38 36.69 -6.30
N ARG A 41 21.96 36.84 -7.51
CA ARG A 41 21.38 36.42 -8.80
C ARG A 41 20.82 34.99 -8.75
N VAL A 42 21.43 34.12 -7.94
CA VAL A 42 21.03 32.73 -7.72
C VAL A 42 19.59 32.62 -7.19
N ARG A 43 19.17 33.48 -6.23
CA ARG A 43 17.79 33.46 -5.71
C ARG A 43 16.79 33.88 -6.78
N LYS A 44 17.07 34.96 -7.51
CA LYS A 44 16.22 35.42 -8.62
C LYS A 44 16.08 34.31 -9.67
N TRP A 45 17.17 33.66 -10.05
CA TRP A 45 17.15 32.54 -11.00
C TRP A 45 16.33 31.35 -10.50
N LEU A 46 16.52 30.91 -9.24
CA LEU A 46 15.72 29.83 -8.66
C LEU A 46 14.23 30.18 -8.60
N LEU A 47 13.88 31.42 -8.25
CA LEU A 47 12.49 31.89 -8.26
C LEU A 47 11.90 31.82 -9.66
N PHE A 48 12.58 32.37 -10.67
CA PHE A 48 12.12 32.29 -12.06
C PHE A 48 12.02 30.85 -12.56
N LEU A 49 12.96 29.98 -12.18
CA LEU A 49 12.91 28.55 -12.50
C LEU A 49 11.67 27.89 -11.88
N THR A 50 11.38 28.13 -10.60
CA THR A 50 10.18 27.57 -9.94
C THR A 50 8.88 28.07 -10.58
N LEU A 51 8.80 29.36 -10.91
CA LEU A 51 7.66 29.96 -11.61
C LEU A 51 7.49 29.35 -13.01
N PHE A 52 8.58 29.12 -13.73
CA PHE A 52 8.58 28.48 -15.04
C PHE A 52 8.09 27.03 -14.96
N LEU A 53 8.64 26.22 -14.04
CA LEU A 53 8.20 24.84 -13.84
C LEU A 53 6.72 24.77 -13.45
N ALA A 54 6.27 25.62 -12.52
CA ALA A 54 4.86 25.68 -12.13
C ALA A 54 3.96 26.02 -13.32
N GLY A 55 4.36 26.98 -14.16
CA GLY A 55 3.66 27.31 -15.40
C GLY A 55 3.60 26.13 -16.38
N ALA A 56 4.71 25.43 -16.59
CA ALA A 56 4.77 24.25 -17.45
C ALA A 56 3.84 23.12 -16.96
N ILE A 57 3.79 22.89 -15.64
CA ILE A 57 2.87 21.92 -15.03
C ILE A 57 1.41 22.31 -15.28
N ILE A 58 1.03 23.58 -15.07
CA ILE A 58 -0.33 24.06 -15.34
C ILE A 58 -0.70 23.85 -16.82
N ILE A 59 0.21 24.19 -17.74
CA ILE A 59 -0.02 24.00 -19.18
C ILE A 59 -0.22 22.52 -19.50
N GLY A 60 0.64 21.65 -18.96
CA GLY A 60 0.50 20.21 -19.12
C GLY A 60 -0.85 19.70 -18.62
N ASP A 61 -1.28 20.12 -17.42
CA ASP A 61 -2.58 19.75 -16.85
C ASP A 61 -3.74 20.23 -17.71
N LEU A 62 -3.69 21.45 -18.26
CA LEU A 62 -4.71 21.94 -19.20
C LEU A 62 -4.76 21.12 -20.49
N VAL A 63 -3.60 20.76 -21.05
CA VAL A 63 -3.53 19.90 -22.25
C VAL A 63 -4.18 18.55 -21.95
N THR A 64 -3.85 17.93 -20.82
CA THR A 64 -4.48 16.66 -20.43
C THR A 64 -5.98 16.80 -20.21
N LEU A 65 -6.44 17.93 -19.63
CA LEU A 65 -7.86 18.21 -19.43
C LEU A 65 -8.60 18.22 -20.77
N VAL A 66 -8.10 18.99 -21.73
CA VAL A 66 -8.70 19.12 -23.05
C VAL A 66 -8.65 17.79 -23.80
N TYR A 67 -7.53 17.06 -23.74
CA TYR A 67 -7.39 15.75 -24.37
C TYR A 67 -8.45 14.74 -23.89
N ASN A 68 -8.64 14.63 -22.57
CA ASN A 68 -9.63 13.72 -22.00
C ASN A 68 -11.07 14.22 -22.18
N PHE A 69 -11.30 15.54 -22.19
CA PHE A 69 -12.58 16.13 -22.54
C PHE A 69 -13.00 15.76 -23.98
N LEU A 70 -12.08 15.89 -24.94
CA LEU A 70 -12.32 15.53 -26.34
C LEU A 70 -12.55 14.03 -26.53
N GLY A 71 -11.95 13.19 -25.68
CA GLY A 71 -12.17 11.75 -25.65
C GLY A 71 -13.50 11.31 -25.02
N GLY A 72 -14.22 12.21 -24.34
CA GLY A 72 -15.46 11.89 -23.62
C GLY A 72 -15.28 11.19 -22.27
N ASP A 73 -14.03 10.97 -21.83
CA ASP A 73 -13.68 10.20 -20.62
C ASP A 73 -13.46 11.11 -19.38
N LEU A 74 -14.28 12.16 -19.23
CA LEU A 74 -14.20 13.01 -18.04
C LEU A 74 -14.78 12.31 -16.81
N THR A 75 -13.90 11.81 -15.96
CA THR A 75 -14.27 11.27 -14.66
C THR A 75 -14.21 12.35 -13.56
N ALA A 76 -15.08 12.26 -12.56
CA ALA A 76 -15.02 13.14 -11.37
C ALA A 76 -13.67 13.04 -10.62
N ARG A 77 -13.03 11.86 -10.67
CA ARG A 77 -11.68 11.62 -10.14
C ARG A 77 -10.61 12.41 -10.90
N PHE A 78 -10.77 12.55 -12.21
CA PHE A 78 -9.85 13.32 -13.04
C PHE A 78 -9.99 14.83 -12.79
N ILE A 79 -11.23 15.34 -12.71
CA ILE A 79 -11.50 16.75 -12.41
C ILE A 79 -10.93 17.15 -11.03
N SER A 80 -11.14 16.32 -10.01
CA SER A 80 -10.61 16.58 -8.66
C SER A 80 -9.08 16.58 -8.62
N LYS A 81 -8.42 15.70 -9.40
CA LYS A 81 -6.96 15.70 -9.53
C LYS A 81 -6.43 17.02 -10.10
N ILE A 82 -7.03 17.48 -11.20
CA ILE A 82 -6.61 18.73 -11.85
C ILE A 82 -6.88 19.93 -10.95
N ALA A 83 -8.07 20.00 -10.35
CA ALA A 83 -8.41 21.06 -9.41
C ALA A 83 -7.40 21.14 -8.26
N ALA A 84 -6.95 20.01 -7.73
CA ALA A 84 -5.90 19.97 -6.72
C ALA A 84 -4.57 20.58 -7.21
N THR A 85 -4.12 20.25 -8.43
CA THR A 85 -2.92 20.87 -9.00
C THR A 85 -3.05 22.38 -9.14
N PHE A 86 -4.19 22.87 -9.63
CA PHE A 86 -4.45 24.30 -9.78
C PHE A 86 -4.44 25.04 -8.44
N VAL A 87 -5.02 24.44 -7.39
CA VAL A 87 -5.01 25.02 -6.04
C VAL A 87 -3.58 25.12 -5.53
N VAL A 88 -2.78 24.05 -5.66
CA VAL A 88 -1.38 24.04 -5.20
C VAL A 88 -0.54 25.05 -5.98
N ALA A 89 -0.64 25.04 -7.31
CA ALA A 89 0.11 25.97 -8.16
C ALA A 89 -0.30 27.43 -7.89
N GLY A 90 -1.60 27.70 -7.74
CA GLY A 90 -2.12 29.02 -7.38
C GLY A 90 -1.62 29.50 -6.02
N ALA A 91 -1.56 28.62 -5.02
CA ALA A 91 -1.00 28.95 -3.71
C ALA A 91 0.50 29.30 -3.77
N VAL A 92 1.28 28.55 -4.55
CA VAL A 92 2.71 28.81 -4.78
C VAL A 92 2.93 30.15 -5.48
N PHE A 93 2.20 30.41 -6.58
CA PHE A 93 2.24 31.70 -7.26
C PHE A 93 1.83 32.85 -6.34
N GLY A 94 0.75 32.68 -5.57
CA GLY A 94 0.27 33.67 -4.62
C GLY A 94 1.29 34.00 -3.53
N TYR A 95 1.95 32.97 -2.98
CA TYR A 95 3.02 33.14 -2.00
C TYR A 95 4.18 33.97 -2.57
N TYR A 96 4.68 33.60 -3.74
CA TYR A 96 5.82 34.29 -4.35
C TYR A 96 5.49 35.71 -4.79
N ILE A 97 4.29 35.97 -5.31
CA ILE A 97 3.85 37.33 -5.63
C ILE A 97 3.74 38.17 -4.35
N ALA A 98 3.20 37.62 -3.26
CA ALA A 98 3.12 38.32 -1.98
C ALA A 98 4.51 38.64 -1.42
N GLU A 99 5.46 37.72 -1.57
CA GLU A 99 6.86 37.92 -1.17
C GLU A 99 7.55 39.00 -2.03
N LEU A 100 7.35 38.99 -3.35
CA LEU A 100 7.86 40.02 -4.27
C LEU A 100 7.25 41.40 -3.99
N LYS A 101 5.96 41.45 -3.65
CA LYS A 101 5.25 42.68 -3.24
C LYS A 101 5.60 43.12 -1.81
N GLN A 102 6.50 42.43 -1.11
CA GLN A 102 6.90 42.69 0.28
C GLN A 102 5.74 42.67 1.28
N ASN A 103 4.63 42.00 0.95
CA ASN A 103 3.46 41.87 1.83
C ASN A 103 3.70 40.78 2.88
N ALA A 104 4.44 41.14 3.93
CA ALA A 104 4.88 40.21 4.97
C ALA A 104 3.71 39.52 5.71
N GLY A 105 2.55 40.18 5.82
CA GLY A 105 1.34 39.60 6.44
C GLY A 105 0.75 38.46 5.62
N LEU A 106 0.45 38.72 4.34
CA LEU A 106 -0.12 37.72 3.42
C LEU A 106 0.82 36.53 3.22
N ALA A 107 2.13 36.76 3.07
CA ALA A 107 3.10 35.69 2.93
C ALA A 107 3.16 34.79 4.18
N LYS A 108 3.05 35.35 5.40
CA LYS A 108 2.96 34.57 6.64
C LYS A 108 1.68 33.73 6.70
N ILE A 109 0.53 34.30 6.35
CA ILE A 109 -0.75 33.59 6.35
C ILE A 109 -0.69 32.40 5.39
N ILE A 110 -0.26 32.63 4.13
CA ILE A 110 -0.16 31.56 3.13
C ILE A 110 0.81 30.47 3.58
N GLY A 111 1.93 30.84 4.22
CA GLY A 111 2.88 29.88 4.80
C GLY A 111 2.25 28.99 5.87
N TRP A 112 1.56 29.58 6.85
CA TRP A 112 0.88 28.82 7.91
C TRP A 112 -0.26 27.94 7.38
N VAL A 113 -1.04 28.44 6.43
CA VAL A 113 -2.09 27.65 5.75
C VAL A 113 -1.49 26.45 5.02
N SER A 114 -0.35 26.63 4.35
CA SER A 114 0.34 25.54 3.65
C SER A 114 0.84 24.46 4.62
N VAL A 115 1.41 24.86 5.76
CA VAL A 115 1.83 23.91 6.83
C VAL A 115 0.62 23.13 7.36
N ALA A 116 -0.48 23.82 7.66
CA ALA A 116 -1.70 23.18 8.15
C ALA A 116 -2.29 22.20 7.12
N LEU A 117 -2.31 22.59 5.85
CA LEU A 117 -2.80 21.74 4.76
C LEU A 117 -1.95 20.48 4.60
N VAL A 118 -0.63 20.59 4.65
CA VAL A 118 0.29 19.44 4.58
C VAL A 118 0.07 18.50 5.78
N ALA A 119 -0.03 19.05 6.99
CA ALA A 119 -0.30 18.26 8.19
C ALA A 119 -1.64 17.51 8.09
N LEU A 120 -2.71 18.19 7.68
CA LEU A 120 -4.03 17.58 7.45
C LEU A 120 -3.96 16.49 6.38
N SER A 121 -3.23 16.71 5.29
CA SER A 121 -3.06 15.72 4.22
C SER A 121 -2.33 14.47 4.69
N VAL A 122 -1.31 14.61 5.54
CA VAL A 122 -0.59 13.48 6.14
C VAL A 122 -1.50 12.70 7.09
N VAL A 123 -2.25 13.39 7.97
CA VAL A 123 -3.20 12.76 8.91
C VAL A 123 -4.31 12.02 8.15
N TYR A 124 -4.91 12.67 7.16
CA TYR A 124 -5.92 12.05 6.30
C TYR A 124 -5.35 10.84 5.53
N GLY A 125 -4.11 10.96 5.05
CA GLY A 125 -3.38 9.89 4.40
C GLY A 125 -3.24 8.64 5.28
N PHE A 126 -2.90 8.80 6.56
CA PHE A 126 -2.85 7.69 7.52
C PHE A 126 -4.23 7.10 7.84
N PHE A 127 -5.27 7.93 7.88
CA PHE A 127 -6.64 7.46 8.09
C PHE A 127 -7.13 6.56 6.95
N VAL A 128 -6.80 6.91 5.70
CA VAL A 128 -7.22 6.15 4.51
C VAL A 128 -6.32 4.93 4.25
N ALA A 129 -5.01 5.07 4.41
CA ALA A 129 -4.06 4.00 4.10
C ALA A 129 -3.93 2.94 5.22
N GLY A 130 -4.51 3.21 6.39
CA GLY A 130 -4.29 2.44 7.61
C GLY A 130 -2.95 2.81 8.27
N SER A 131 -2.81 2.43 9.53
CA SER A 131 -1.56 2.65 10.27
C SER A 131 -0.44 1.71 9.79
N PRO A 132 0.84 2.08 9.90
CA PRO A 132 1.94 1.17 9.58
C PRO A 132 1.92 -0.13 10.40
N PHE A 133 1.39 -0.08 11.63
CA PHE A 133 1.21 -1.25 12.47
C PHE A 133 0.15 -2.19 11.92
N GLU A 134 -1.02 -1.65 11.56
CA GLU A 134 -2.09 -2.43 10.94
C GLU A 134 -1.64 -3.03 9.60
N ALA A 135 -0.89 -2.28 8.79
CA ALA A 135 -0.33 -2.78 7.54
C ALA A 135 0.66 -3.95 7.74
N ARG A 136 1.42 -3.94 8.85
CA ARG A 136 2.31 -5.06 9.22
C ARG A 136 1.49 -6.26 9.67
N THR A 137 0.51 -6.05 10.54
CA THR A 137 -0.40 -7.11 11.02
C THR A 137 -1.12 -7.79 9.86
N ARG A 138 -1.65 -7.01 8.91
CA ARG A 138 -2.33 -7.55 7.72
C ARG A 138 -1.40 -8.39 6.84
N LYS A 139 -0.11 -8.07 6.77
CA LYS A 139 0.89 -8.91 6.09
C LYS A 139 1.14 -10.23 6.81
N PHE A 140 1.11 -10.25 8.14
CA PHE A 140 1.19 -11.51 8.89
C PHE A 140 -0.03 -12.38 8.63
N ASP A 141 -1.24 -11.82 8.66
CA ASP A 141 -2.47 -12.56 8.33
C ASP A 141 -2.47 -13.10 6.88
N GLN A 142 -2.00 -12.31 5.90
CA GLN A 142 -1.83 -12.77 4.51
C GLN A 142 -0.79 -13.89 4.38
N ALA A 143 0.32 -13.80 5.12
CA ALA A 143 1.32 -14.86 5.15
C ALA A 143 0.76 -16.14 5.81
N ARG A 144 -0.01 -16.03 6.89
CA ARG A 144 -0.74 -17.15 7.50
C ARG A 144 -1.65 -17.84 6.48
N ILE A 145 -2.47 -17.09 5.74
CA ILE A 145 -3.32 -17.67 4.68
C ILE A 145 -2.48 -18.40 3.64
N SER A 146 -1.41 -17.76 3.13
CA SER A 146 -0.54 -18.38 2.13
C SER A 146 0.12 -19.67 2.64
N ASP A 147 0.52 -19.69 3.91
CA ASP A 147 1.11 -20.86 4.56
C ASP A 147 0.10 -22.00 4.71
N LEU A 148 -1.13 -21.68 5.12
CA LEU A 148 -2.22 -22.67 5.23
C LEU A 148 -2.60 -23.23 3.85
N GLN A 149 -2.66 -22.39 2.82
CA GLN A 149 -2.92 -22.81 1.44
C GLN A 149 -1.82 -23.75 0.92
N ASN A 150 -0.56 -23.39 1.13
CA ASN A 150 0.57 -24.23 0.75
C ASN A 150 0.54 -25.57 1.50
N THR A 151 0.26 -25.54 2.81
CA THR A 151 0.14 -26.74 3.64
C THR A 151 -1.01 -27.63 3.17
N GLN A 152 -2.16 -27.04 2.83
CA GLN A 152 -3.31 -27.75 2.27
C GLN A 152 -2.95 -28.51 1.00
N SER A 153 -2.20 -27.88 0.08
CA SER A 153 -1.74 -28.53 -1.15
C SER A 153 -0.84 -29.74 -0.86
N GLN A 154 0.06 -29.62 0.11
CA GLN A 154 0.95 -30.73 0.50
C GLN A 154 0.19 -31.88 1.18
N ILE A 155 -0.84 -31.58 1.96
CA ILE A 155 -1.73 -32.61 2.54
C ILE A 155 -2.48 -33.34 1.43
N LEU A 156 -2.98 -32.61 0.42
CA LEU A 156 -3.66 -33.21 -0.72
C LEU A 156 -2.72 -34.13 -1.50
N ASP A 157 -1.51 -33.68 -1.82
CA ASP A 157 -0.53 -34.49 -2.56
C ASP A 157 -0.11 -35.73 -1.76
N PHE A 158 0.12 -35.57 -0.46
CA PHE A 158 0.38 -36.68 0.44
C PHE A 158 -0.75 -37.72 0.42
N TRP A 159 -2.01 -37.26 0.54
CA TRP A 159 -3.18 -38.13 0.51
C TRP A 159 -3.30 -38.85 -0.84
N ARG A 160 -3.07 -38.17 -1.96
CA ARG A 160 -3.14 -38.79 -3.29
C ARG A 160 -2.06 -39.85 -3.51
N GLN A 161 -0.91 -39.71 -2.86
CA GLN A 161 0.19 -40.67 -2.97
C GLN A 161 0.03 -41.87 -2.03
N LYS A 162 -0.37 -41.62 -0.78
CA LYS A 162 -0.40 -42.62 0.30
C LYS A 162 -1.79 -43.13 0.65
N GLU A 163 -2.83 -42.54 0.06
CA GLU A 163 -4.25 -42.87 0.28
C GLU A 163 -4.69 -42.78 1.75
N ARG A 164 -3.97 -41.96 2.54
CA ARG A 164 -4.30 -41.62 3.93
C ARG A 164 -3.86 -40.20 4.25
N LEU A 165 -4.50 -39.59 5.24
CA LEU A 165 -4.06 -38.30 5.77
C LEU A 165 -2.77 -38.46 6.61
N PRO A 166 -1.92 -37.41 6.68
CA PRO A 166 -0.76 -37.42 7.56
C PRO A 166 -1.21 -37.43 9.04
N GLU A 167 -0.44 -38.08 9.93
CA GLU A 167 -0.75 -38.04 11.37
C GLU A 167 -0.36 -36.69 12.00
N SER A 168 0.58 -35.98 11.39
CA SER A 168 1.00 -34.64 11.79
C SER A 168 1.60 -33.87 10.61
N LEU A 169 1.67 -32.55 10.71
CA LEU A 169 2.32 -31.71 9.68
C LEU A 169 3.80 -32.02 9.50
N GLY A 170 4.46 -32.63 10.50
CA GLY A 170 5.85 -33.07 10.40
C GLY A 170 6.05 -34.19 9.37
N GLU A 171 5.01 -35.00 9.10
CA GLU A 171 5.06 -36.09 8.12
C GLU A 171 5.08 -35.58 6.66
N LEU A 172 4.72 -34.31 6.46
CA LEU A 172 4.82 -33.65 5.17
C LEU A 172 6.24 -33.24 4.82
N SER A 173 7.18 -33.29 5.77
CA SER A 173 8.57 -32.87 5.52
C SER A 173 9.22 -33.76 4.46
N ASP A 174 9.78 -33.13 3.44
CA ASP A 174 10.47 -33.82 2.35
C ASP A 174 11.80 -33.12 2.03
N SER A 175 12.89 -33.87 2.11
CA SER A 175 14.23 -33.38 1.81
C SER A 175 14.48 -33.17 0.32
N ILE A 176 13.71 -33.81 -0.56
CA ILE A 176 13.87 -33.73 -2.02
C ILE A 176 13.22 -32.45 -2.55
N SER A 177 11.93 -32.23 -2.26
CA SER A 177 11.27 -30.97 -2.58
C SER A 177 11.73 -29.80 -1.70
N GLY A 178 12.37 -30.10 -0.56
CA GLY A 178 12.76 -29.12 0.45
C GLY A 178 11.58 -28.61 1.28
N TYR A 179 10.39 -29.22 1.13
CA TYR A 179 9.21 -28.79 1.86
C TYR A 179 9.33 -29.10 3.35
N LYS A 180 8.98 -28.10 4.16
CA LYS A 180 8.74 -28.21 5.60
C LYS A 180 7.50 -27.38 5.91
N ALA A 181 6.65 -27.88 6.81
CA ALA A 181 5.50 -27.12 7.25
C ALA A 181 5.95 -25.73 7.77
N PRO A 182 5.39 -24.64 7.23
CA PRO A 182 5.75 -23.30 7.67
C PRO A 182 5.35 -23.07 9.13
N LEU A 183 6.01 -22.11 9.76
CA LEU A 183 5.70 -21.65 11.11
C LEU A 183 5.04 -20.29 11.02
N ASP A 184 4.19 -19.98 11.99
CA ASP A 184 3.54 -18.68 12.10
C ASP A 184 4.58 -17.54 12.06
N PRO A 185 4.44 -16.57 11.15
CA PRO A 185 5.48 -15.57 10.89
C PRO A 185 5.66 -14.56 12.03
N GLU A 186 4.71 -14.48 12.97
CA GLU A 186 4.77 -13.58 14.12
C GLU A 186 5.22 -14.31 15.39
N THR A 187 4.69 -15.51 15.63
CA THR A 187 4.89 -16.26 16.87
C THR A 187 5.90 -17.41 16.74
N SER A 188 6.29 -17.76 15.51
CA SER A 188 7.15 -18.92 15.20
C SER A 188 6.62 -20.26 15.70
N LYS A 189 5.32 -20.37 15.98
CA LYS A 189 4.65 -21.61 16.38
C LYS A 189 4.21 -22.40 15.13
N SER A 190 4.16 -23.72 15.24
CA SER A 190 3.55 -24.55 14.19
C SER A 190 2.05 -24.25 14.10
N TYR A 191 1.52 -24.25 12.87
CA TYR A 191 0.08 -24.23 12.66
C TYR A 191 -0.58 -25.48 13.28
N GLU A 192 -1.83 -25.33 13.68
CA GLU A 192 -2.61 -26.41 14.26
C GLU A 192 -3.27 -27.23 13.14
N TYR A 193 -3.12 -28.55 13.23
CA TYR A 193 -3.69 -29.50 12.30
C TYR A 193 -4.50 -30.53 13.07
N ILE A 194 -5.76 -30.70 12.67
CA ILE A 194 -6.66 -31.68 13.25
C ILE A 194 -7.08 -32.64 12.14
N LYS A 195 -6.70 -33.90 12.29
CA LYS A 195 -7.14 -34.97 11.39
C LYS A 195 -8.59 -35.33 11.71
N GLY A 196 -9.45 -35.31 10.71
CA GLY A 196 -10.84 -35.73 10.79
C GLY A 196 -11.09 -37.10 10.14
N GLU A 197 -12.37 -37.47 10.07
CA GLU A 197 -12.83 -38.70 9.41
C GLU A 197 -13.10 -38.47 7.92
N ASN A 198 -13.22 -39.53 7.11
CA ASN A 198 -13.60 -39.46 5.70
C ASN A 198 -12.76 -38.48 4.86
N ALA A 199 -11.43 -38.55 5.02
CA ALA A 199 -10.47 -37.64 4.36
C ALA A 199 -10.74 -36.14 4.62
N SER A 200 -11.35 -35.82 5.77
CA SER A 200 -11.47 -34.45 6.26
C SER A 200 -10.34 -34.07 7.22
N PHE A 201 -9.99 -32.80 7.23
CA PHE A 201 -9.03 -32.22 8.14
C PHE A 201 -9.34 -30.74 8.38
N GLU A 202 -8.79 -30.21 9.47
CA GLU A 202 -8.88 -28.80 9.81
C GLU A 202 -7.47 -28.21 9.95
N LEU A 203 -7.31 -27.00 9.41
CA LEU A 203 -6.12 -26.18 9.57
C LEU A 203 -6.53 -24.91 10.32
N CYS A 204 -5.88 -24.63 11.45
CA CYS A 204 -6.19 -23.45 12.25
C CYS A 204 -5.00 -22.50 12.36
N ALA A 205 -5.32 -21.21 12.37
CA ALA A 205 -4.39 -20.14 12.66
C ALA A 205 -5.08 -19.05 13.50
N GLU A 206 -4.28 -18.21 14.14
CA GLU A 206 -4.75 -17.05 14.90
C GLU A 206 -4.60 -15.80 14.05
N PHE A 207 -5.72 -15.16 13.70
CA PHE A 207 -5.73 -13.96 12.87
C PHE A 207 -5.89 -12.71 13.72
N SER A 208 -5.16 -11.67 13.36
CA SER A 208 -5.15 -10.42 14.13
C SER A 208 -6.12 -9.39 13.58
N LEU A 209 -6.48 -9.47 12.30
CA LEU A 209 -7.47 -8.63 11.64
C LEU A 209 -8.54 -9.50 10.95
N PRO A 210 -9.77 -8.99 10.80
CA PRO A 210 -10.77 -9.69 10.01
C PRO A 210 -10.37 -9.67 8.53
N SER A 211 -10.77 -10.69 7.78
CA SER A 211 -10.64 -10.70 6.32
C SER A 211 -11.37 -9.48 5.77
N SER A 212 -10.63 -8.64 5.04
CA SER A 212 -11.22 -7.46 4.44
C SER A 212 -12.14 -7.92 3.29
N GLY A 213 -13.47 -7.93 3.51
CA GLY A 213 -14.46 -8.16 2.44
C GLY A 213 -14.38 -7.13 1.28
N ASP A 214 -13.48 -6.16 1.37
CA ASP A 214 -13.16 -5.15 0.37
C ASP A 214 -12.25 -5.67 -0.77
N GLY A 215 -12.62 -6.81 -1.35
CA GLY A 215 -12.19 -7.21 -2.70
C GLY A 215 -12.79 -6.34 -3.82
N ALA A 216 -13.52 -5.27 -3.49
CA ALA A 216 -14.32 -4.50 -4.43
C ALA A 216 -13.61 -3.29 -5.08
N ALA A 217 -12.43 -2.84 -4.60
CA ALA A 217 -11.82 -1.60 -5.08
C ALA A 217 -10.51 -1.77 -5.90
N SER A 218 -10.07 -2.99 -6.17
CA SER A 218 -8.97 -3.26 -7.11
C SER A 218 -9.25 -4.49 -7.97
N ARG A 219 -10.32 -4.45 -8.77
CA ARG A 219 -10.45 -5.35 -9.92
C ARG A 219 -9.73 -4.74 -11.11
N GLU A 220 -8.41 -4.70 -11.02
CA GLU A 220 -7.55 -4.55 -12.19
C GLU A 220 -7.21 -5.98 -12.63
N PHE A 221 -7.70 -6.33 -13.82
CA PHE A 221 -7.62 -7.63 -14.50
C PHE A 221 -6.44 -8.54 -14.06
N TYR A 222 -6.72 -9.43 -13.13
CA TYR A 222 -6.00 -10.70 -12.95
C TYR A 222 -7.08 -11.73 -12.62
N TYR A 223 -7.01 -12.92 -13.23
CA TYR A 223 -8.01 -13.97 -13.08
C TYR A 223 -8.40 -14.16 -11.61
N ALA A 224 -9.60 -13.70 -11.25
CA ALA A 224 -10.17 -13.89 -9.94
C ALA A 224 -10.57 -15.36 -9.81
N TYR A 225 -9.67 -16.19 -9.32
CA TYR A 225 -10.11 -17.29 -8.47
C TYR A 225 -10.70 -16.60 -7.23
N GLN A 226 -12.03 -16.56 -7.14
CA GLN A 226 -12.71 -16.15 -5.91
C GLN A 226 -12.29 -17.13 -4.82
N ASP A 227 -11.44 -16.63 -3.93
CA ASP A 227 -10.89 -17.34 -2.79
C ASP A 227 -11.81 -17.15 -1.58
N ASP A 228 -13.12 -17.24 -1.79
CA ASP A 228 -14.19 -17.10 -0.77
C ASP A 228 -14.06 -18.18 0.34
N ASN A 229 -13.04 -19.04 0.26
CA ASN A 229 -12.81 -20.17 1.14
C ASN A 229 -11.88 -19.86 2.34
N TRP A 230 -11.22 -18.69 2.37
CA TRP A 230 -10.30 -18.28 3.46
C TRP A 230 -10.75 -17.02 4.20
N GLU A 231 -12.04 -16.68 4.15
CA GLU A 231 -12.60 -15.63 5.00
C GLU A 231 -12.48 -15.99 6.48
N HIS A 232 -12.11 -15.01 7.31
CA HIS A 232 -11.85 -15.22 8.73
C HIS A 232 -12.17 -13.97 9.55
N GLU A 233 -12.54 -14.18 10.81
CA GLU A 233 -12.66 -13.10 11.78
C GLU A 233 -11.36 -12.93 12.57
N VAL A 234 -11.36 -12.00 13.52
CA VAL A 234 -10.25 -11.84 14.47
C VAL A 234 -10.26 -13.02 15.45
N GLY A 235 -9.09 -13.57 15.74
CA GLY A 235 -8.88 -14.66 16.68
C GLY A 235 -8.56 -15.99 16.01
N ARG A 236 -8.70 -17.08 16.76
CA ARG A 236 -8.43 -18.43 16.28
C ARG A 236 -9.54 -18.88 15.31
N GLN A 237 -9.18 -19.06 14.04
CA GLN A 237 -10.08 -19.58 13.01
C GLN A 237 -9.57 -20.94 12.51
N CYS A 238 -10.48 -21.91 12.35
CA CYS A 238 -10.20 -23.21 11.78
C CYS A 238 -10.93 -23.38 10.45
N PHE A 239 -10.19 -23.82 9.44
CA PHE A 239 -10.71 -24.09 8.11
C PHE A 239 -10.85 -25.59 7.90
N LYS A 240 -12.10 -26.06 7.91
CA LYS A 240 -12.42 -27.45 7.61
C LYS A 240 -12.37 -27.70 6.11
N ARG A 241 -11.71 -28.81 5.73
CA ARG A 241 -11.55 -29.28 4.36
C ARG A 241 -11.88 -30.76 4.30
N THR A 242 -12.51 -31.17 3.21
CA THR A 242 -12.78 -32.58 2.91
C THR A 242 -12.26 -32.85 1.52
N ILE A 243 -11.39 -33.85 1.38
CA ILE A 243 -10.87 -34.26 0.08
C ILE A 243 -11.95 -35.11 -0.59
N ASP A 244 -12.41 -34.66 -1.76
CA ASP A 244 -13.30 -35.42 -2.63
C ASP A 244 -12.46 -36.33 -3.56
N PRO A 245 -12.50 -37.67 -3.38
CA PRO A 245 -11.72 -38.60 -4.19
C PRO A 245 -12.06 -38.60 -5.68
N GLU A 246 -13.31 -38.26 -6.05
CA GLU A 246 -13.72 -38.21 -7.46
C GLU A 246 -13.09 -37.01 -8.16
N ARG A 247 -13.03 -35.87 -7.45
CA ARG A 247 -12.39 -34.65 -7.94
C ARG A 247 -10.87 -34.71 -7.91
N TYR A 248 -10.30 -35.38 -6.91
CA TYR A 248 -8.87 -35.49 -6.70
C TYR A 248 -8.45 -36.96 -6.55
N PRO A 249 -8.39 -37.74 -7.65
CA PRO A 249 -8.09 -39.16 -7.57
C PRO A 249 -6.64 -39.43 -7.11
N PRO A 250 -6.39 -40.53 -6.37
CA PRO A 250 -5.04 -40.98 -6.04
C PRO A 250 -4.14 -41.17 -7.27
N TYR A 251 -2.83 -41.07 -7.08
CA TYR A 251 -1.87 -41.33 -8.16
C TYR A 251 -1.81 -42.82 -8.48
N GLU A 252 -1.83 -43.16 -9.76
CA GLU A 252 -1.68 -44.53 -10.22
C GLU A 252 -0.27 -45.04 -9.89
N LYS A 253 -0.19 -46.10 -9.07
CA LYS A 253 1.08 -46.72 -8.67
C LYS A 253 1.51 -47.69 -9.77
N VAL A 254 2.45 -47.29 -10.63
CA VAL A 254 3.04 -48.21 -11.61
C VAL A 254 3.98 -49.17 -10.87
N PRO A 255 3.75 -50.49 -10.87
CA PRO A 255 4.63 -51.43 -10.20
C PRO A 255 6.01 -51.43 -10.87
N LEU A 256 7.06 -51.27 -10.06
CA LEU A 256 8.45 -51.40 -10.52
C LEU A 256 8.68 -52.86 -10.94
N ARG A 257 9.07 -53.07 -12.20
CA ARG A 257 9.49 -54.37 -12.74
C ARG A 257 10.92 -54.69 -12.34
#